data_AF-A0A2P4Y5U7-F1
#
_entry.id   AF-A0A2P4Y5U7-F1
#
_cell.length_a   1.000
_cell.length_b   1.000
_cell.length_c   1.000
_cell.angle_alpha   90.00
_cell.angle_beta   90.00
_cell.angle_gamma   90.00
#
_symmetry.space_group_name_H-M   'P 1'
#
loop_
_entity.id
_entity.type
_entity.pdbx_description
1 polymer ?
#
loop_
_entity_poly.entity_id
_entity_poly.type
_entity_poly.pdbx_seq_one_letter_code
_entity_poly.pdbx_strand_id
1 'polypeptide(L)'
;MAAETTSTPVAGDATAEKVAQCMRMLEGQTDEHKFAGLLMVTKLGDLPAEQLQQVRRQVLATVGVSFFLRLLHTKDPDDVELLSSFQNLGLNLIASFCTDPSVAAEFAQEKLVRFLLEQLASQSTPIESCQDCARIISGLVQSEKGLQVRLLA
;
A
#
# COMPACT_ATOMS: atom_id res chain seq x y z
N MET A 1 10.20 -13.24 -52.41
CA MET A 1 8.96 -12.99 -51.66
C MET A 1 9.11 -13.66 -50.31
N ALA A 2 9.63 -12.95 -49.32
CA ALA A 2 9.70 -13.40 -47.94
C ALA A 2 9.30 -12.18 -47.11
N ALA A 3 8.09 -12.21 -46.55
CA ALA A 3 7.62 -11.22 -45.62
C ALA A 3 8.15 -11.62 -44.25
N GLU A 4 9.18 -10.92 -43.76
CA GLU A 4 9.56 -10.97 -42.36
C GLU A 4 8.52 -10.22 -41.55
N THR A 5 7.79 -10.97 -40.74
CA THR A 5 6.79 -10.51 -39.79
C THR A 5 7.49 -9.68 -38.70
N THR A 6 7.47 -8.36 -38.86
CA THR A 6 7.87 -7.43 -37.80
C THR A 6 6.87 -7.56 -36.65
N SER A 7 7.21 -8.37 -35.66
CA SER A 7 6.46 -8.48 -34.41
C SER A 7 6.82 -7.28 -33.55
N THR A 8 5.99 -6.25 -33.59
CA THR A 8 6.02 -5.15 -32.63
C THR A 8 5.71 -5.71 -31.24
N PRO A 9 6.56 -5.51 -30.20
CA PRO A 9 6.21 -5.92 -28.85
C PRO A 9 5.03 -5.05 -28.39
N VAL A 10 3.91 -5.70 -28.12
CA VAL A 10 2.69 -5.08 -27.61
C VAL A 10 3.01 -4.54 -26.21
N ALA A 11 2.91 -3.22 -26.00
CA ALA A 11 3.29 -2.56 -24.74
C ALA A 11 2.58 -3.10 -23.47
N GLY A 12 1.51 -3.89 -23.65
CA GLY A 12 0.85 -4.63 -22.57
C GLY A 12 1.67 -5.78 -21.99
N ASP A 13 2.53 -6.42 -22.77
CA ASP A 13 3.26 -7.63 -22.37
C ASP A 13 4.44 -7.29 -21.43
N ALA A 14 5.18 -6.23 -21.77
CA ALA A 14 6.29 -5.73 -20.94
C ALA A 14 5.81 -5.21 -19.56
N THR A 15 4.59 -4.70 -19.48
CA THR A 15 4.02 -4.21 -18.21
C THR A 15 3.52 -5.36 -17.35
N ALA A 16 2.90 -6.38 -17.97
CA ALA A 16 2.52 -7.61 -17.28
C ALA A 16 3.74 -8.35 -16.70
N GLU A 17 4.86 -8.42 -17.43
CA GLU A 17 6.12 -8.98 -16.92
C GLU A 17 6.66 -8.19 -15.72
N LYS A 18 6.59 -6.85 -15.74
CA LYS A 18 7.00 -6.02 -14.60
C LYS A 18 6.13 -6.28 -13.37
N VAL A 19 4.81 -6.36 -13.53
CA VAL A 19 3.88 -6.72 -12.44
C VAL A 19 4.20 -8.11 -11.89
N ALA A 20 4.39 -9.10 -12.77
CA ALA A 20 4.74 -10.46 -12.37
C ALA A 20 6.10 -10.53 -11.63
N GLN A 21 7.07 -9.71 -12.03
CA GLN A 21 8.33 -9.57 -11.33
C GLN A 21 8.15 -8.95 -9.94
N CYS A 22 7.29 -7.93 -9.80
CA CYS A 22 6.95 -7.36 -8.50
C CYS A 22 6.31 -8.42 -7.58
N MET A 23 5.36 -9.20 -8.09
CA MET A 23 4.68 -10.24 -7.31
C MET A 23 5.65 -11.31 -6.83
N ARG A 24 6.56 -11.79 -7.69
CA ARG A 24 7.62 -12.74 -7.28
C ARG A 24 8.51 -12.19 -6.17
N MET A 25 8.79 -10.89 -6.18
CA MET A 25 9.58 -10.25 -5.12
C MET A 25 8.79 -10.16 -3.81
N LEU A 26 7.48 -9.89 -3.89
CA LEU A 26 6.56 -9.85 -2.74
C LEU A 26 6.33 -11.23 -2.10
N GLU A 27 6.49 -12.32 -2.86
CA GLU A 27 6.48 -13.70 -2.36
C GLU A 27 7.75 -14.08 -1.59
N GLY A 28 8.77 -13.20 -1.58
CA GLY A 28 10.00 -13.42 -0.82
C GLY A 28 9.74 -13.64 0.67
N GLN A 29 10.56 -14.49 1.30
CA GLN A 29 10.36 -14.87 2.70
C GLN A 29 10.78 -13.77 3.69
N THR A 30 11.68 -12.88 3.28
CA THR A 30 12.20 -11.81 4.14
C THR A 30 11.47 -10.50 3.92
N ASP A 31 11.43 -9.65 4.93
CA ASP A 31 10.74 -8.36 4.84
C ASP A 31 11.43 -7.41 3.85
N GLU A 32 12.73 -7.55 3.61
CA GLU A 32 13.49 -6.78 2.60
C GLU A 32 13.04 -7.10 1.18
N HIS A 33 12.79 -8.37 0.85
CA HIS A 33 12.25 -8.76 -0.46
C HIS A 33 10.86 -8.15 -0.66
N LYS A 34 9.98 -8.30 0.34
CA LYS A 34 8.63 -7.71 0.31
C LYS A 34 8.70 -6.19 0.14
N PHE A 35 9.62 -5.54 0.83
CA PHE A 35 9.82 -4.10 0.73
C PHE A 35 10.30 -3.68 -0.67
N ALA A 36 11.30 -4.38 -1.24
CA ALA A 36 11.76 -4.14 -2.59
C ALA A 36 10.61 -4.31 -3.61
N GLY A 37 9.80 -5.34 -3.45
CA GLY A 37 8.59 -5.56 -4.26
C GLY A 37 7.61 -4.39 -4.18
N LEU A 38 7.36 -3.85 -2.98
CA LEU A 38 6.46 -2.70 -2.80
C LEU A 38 7.00 -1.43 -3.48
N LEU A 39 8.29 -1.17 -3.35
CA LEU A 39 8.95 -0.05 -4.04
C LEU A 39 8.91 -0.20 -5.57
N MET A 40 8.89 -1.44 -6.08
CA MET A 40 8.69 -1.65 -7.52
C MET A 40 7.24 -1.38 -7.92
N VAL A 41 6.26 -1.74 -7.09
CA VAL A 41 4.84 -1.45 -7.34
C VAL A 41 4.57 0.06 -7.40
N THR A 42 5.20 0.87 -6.55
CA THR A 42 5.04 2.34 -6.61
C THR A 42 5.57 2.93 -7.92
N LYS A 43 6.52 2.26 -8.58
CA LYS A 43 7.02 2.65 -9.92
C LYS A 43 6.08 2.26 -11.07
N LEU A 44 5.01 1.52 -10.79
CA LEU A 44 3.97 1.20 -11.78
C LEU A 44 2.88 2.27 -11.87
N GLY A 45 3.17 3.50 -11.44
CA GLY A 45 2.21 4.62 -11.41
C GLY A 45 1.66 5.04 -12.77
N ASP A 46 2.29 4.63 -13.86
CA ASP A 46 1.82 4.88 -15.24
C ASP A 46 0.66 3.95 -15.66
N LEU A 47 0.31 2.97 -14.82
CA LEU A 47 -0.80 2.06 -15.08
C LEU A 47 -2.16 2.77 -15.01
N PRO A 48 -3.13 2.36 -15.86
CA PRO A 48 -4.51 2.77 -15.70
C PRO A 48 -5.04 2.42 -14.30
N ALA A 49 -5.93 3.26 -13.76
CA ALA A 49 -6.44 3.13 -12.40
C ALA A 49 -7.01 1.74 -12.08
N GLU A 50 -7.73 1.11 -13.03
CA GLU A 50 -8.28 -0.24 -12.87
C GLU A 50 -7.19 -1.31 -12.75
N GLN A 51 -6.12 -1.21 -13.55
CA GLN A 51 -4.99 -2.14 -13.46
C GLN A 51 -4.22 -1.94 -12.17
N LEU A 52 -4.02 -0.69 -11.76
CA LEU A 52 -3.37 -0.36 -10.50
C LEU A 52 -4.18 -0.89 -9.32
N GLN A 53 -5.51 -0.80 -9.35
CA GLN A 53 -6.40 -1.37 -8.34
C GLN A 53 -6.29 -2.91 -8.28
N GLN A 54 -6.22 -3.58 -9.44
CA GLN A 54 -6.00 -5.02 -9.51
C GLN A 54 -4.65 -5.41 -8.91
N VAL A 55 -3.58 -4.66 -9.22
CA VAL A 55 -2.25 -4.87 -8.65
C VAL A 55 -2.30 -4.71 -7.13
N ARG A 56 -2.94 -3.65 -6.60
CA ARG A 56 -3.07 -3.43 -5.14
C ARG A 56 -3.74 -4.59 -4.43
N ARG A 57 -4.81 -5.16 -5.02
CA ARG A 57 -5.49 -6.36 -4.49
C ARG A 57 -4.56 -7.57 -4.46
N GLN A 58 -3.79 -7.80 -5.53
CA GLN A 58 -2.82 -8.89 -5.59
C GLN A 58 -1.70 -8.70 -4.56
N VAL A 59 -1.14 -7.49 -4.44
CA VAL A 59 -0.15 -7.18 -3.40
C VAL A 59 -0.69 -7.51 -2.03
N LEU A 60 -1.91 -7.09 -1.70
CA LEU A 60 -2.49 -7.36 -0.39
C LEU A 60 -2.68 -8.87 -0.16
N ALA A 61 -3.14 -9.61 -1.16
CA ALA A 61 -3.33 -11.06 -1.07
C ALA A 61 -2.00 -11.81 -0.88
N THR A 62 -0.93 -11.37 -1.53
CA THR A 62 0.40 -11.99 -1.45
C THR A 62 1.12 -11.68 -0.14
N VAL A 63 1.12 -10.40 0.26
CA VAL A 63 1.92 -9.92 1.41
C VAL A 63 1.15 -10.05 2.73
N GLY A 64 -0.16 -9.78 2.68
CA GLY A 64 -1.04 -9.71 3.84
C GLY A 64 -0.99 -8.36 4.59
N VAL A 65 -2.09 -8.04 5.28
CA VAL A 65 -2.25 -6.80 6.06
C VAL A 65 -1.17 -6.66 7.15
N SER A 66 -0.81 -7.77 7.81
CA SER A 66 0.14 -7.79 8.92
C SER A 66 1.52 -7.22 8.56
N PHE A 67 1.95 -7.36 7.31
CA PHE A 67 3.22 -6.77 6.87
C PHE A 67 3.18 -5.24 6.91
N PHE A 68 2.12 -4.62 6.39
CA PHE A 68 1.96 -3.17 6.40
C PHE A 68 1.85 -2.62 7.81
N LEU A 69 1.16 -3.33 8.71
CA LEU A 69 1.11 -2.94 10.11
C LEU A 69 2.48 -3.05 10.78
N ARG A 70 3.25 -4.11 10.52
CA ARG A 70 4.65 -4.21 10.99
C ARG A 70 5.50 -3.05 10.46
N LEU A 71 5.32 -2.69 9.19
CA LEU A 71 6.01 -1.55 8.57
C LEU A 71 5.69 -0.22 9.27
N LEU A 72 4.43 0.00 9.67
CA LEU A 72 4.03 1.17 10.47
C LEU A 72 4.60 1.17 11.90
N HIS A 73 5.00 0.01 12.42
CA HIS A 73 5.65 -0.11 13.72
C HIS A 73 7.18 -0.07 13.64
N THR A 74 7.76 -0.10 12.44
CA THR A 74 9.20 0.06 12.23
C THR A 74 9.61 1.51 12.46
N LYS A 75 10.07 1.80 13.67
CA LYS A 75 10.68 3.08 14.03
C LYS A 75 12.18 3.03 13.74
N ASP A 76 12.69 4.14 13.23
CA ASP A 76 14.13 4.35 13.17
C ASP A 76 14.60 4.67 14.60
N PRO A 77 15.63 4.01 15.15
CA PRO A 77 16.13 4.30 16.49
C PRO A 77 16.55 5.75 16.69
N ASP A 78 16.90 6.47 15.62
CA ASP A 78 17.38 7.86 15.67
C ASP A 78 16.26 8.91 15.48
N ASP A 79 15.05 8.50 15.08
CA ASP A 79 13.97 9.42 14.68
C ASP A 79 12.78 9.31 15.66
N VAL A 80 12.92 9.97 16.81
CA VAL A 80 11.97 9.86 17.94
C VAL A 80 10.77 10.80 17.77
N GLU A 81 10.90 11.86 16.96
CA GLU A 81 9.90 12.92 16.85
C GLU A 81 9.11 12.90 15.53
N LEU A 82 9.69 12.39 14.44
CA LEU A 82 9.05 12.26 13.14
C LEU A 82 8.72 10.81 12.78
N LEU A 83 7.74 10.65 11.88
CA LEU A 83 7.48 9.36 11.26
C LEU A 83 8.69 8.96 10.42
N SER A 84 9.19 7.74 10.64
CA SER A 84 10.29 7.20 9.84
C SER A 84 9.90 7.12 8.35
N SER A 85 10.89 7.07 7.47
CA SER A 85 10.65 6.90 6.02
C SER A 85 9.81 5.66 5.72
N PHE A 86 9.99 4.58 6.51
CA PHE A 86 9.20 3.36 6.40
C PHE A 86 7.74 3.55 6.80
N GLN A 87 7.49 4.30 7.88
CA GLN A 87 6.13 4.58 8.33
C GLN A 87 5.37 5.46 7.34
N ASN A 88 6.02 6.50 6.81
CA ASN A 88 5.42 7.36 5.79
C ASN A 88 5.08 6.57 4.51
N LEU A 89 5.99 5.72 4.05
CA LEU A 89 5.70 4.85 2.91
C LEU A 89 4.57 3.86 3.21
N GLY A 90 4.54 3.28 4.41
CA GLY A 90 3.46 2.41 4.87
C GLY A 90 2.10 3.12 4.85
N LEU A 91 2.02 4.33 5.40
CA LEU A 91 0.80 5.15 5.39
C LEU A 91 0.35 5.45 3.97
N ASN A 92 1.27 5.85 3.10
CA ASN A 92 0.96 6.18 1.72
C ASN A 92 0.39 4.98 0.95
N LEU A 93 1.01 3.80 1.12
CA LEU A 93 0.54 2.55 0.51
C LEU A 93 -0.84 2.15 1.04
N ILE A 94 -1.06 2.20 2.36
CA ILE A 94 -2.35 1.85 2.95
C ILE A 94 -3.42 2.85 2.50
N ALA A 95 -3.13 4.15 2.45
CA ALA A 95 -4.04 5.17 1.96
C ALA A 95 -4.45 4.91 0.51
N SER A 96 -3.48 4.55 -0.31
CA SER A 96 -3.66 4.15 -1.71
C SER A 96 -4.51 2.88 -1.86
N PHE A 97 -4.37 1.91 -0.95
CA PHE A 97 -5.19 0.70 -0.95
C PHE A 97 -6.62 0.96 -0.46
N CYS A 98 -6.79 1.88 0.50
CA CYS A 98 -8.08 2.22 1.07
C CYS A 98 -8.98 3.05 0.15
N THR A 99 -8.52 3.42 -1.06
CA THR A 99 -9.40 3.96 -2.11
C THR A 99 -10.37 2.90 -2.66
N ASP A 100 -10.07 1.62 -2.43
CA ASP A 100 -10.94 0.49 -2.75
C ASP A 100 -11.66 0.00 -1.49
N PRO A 101 -12.99 0.12 -1.37
CA PRO A 101 -13.73 -0.24 -0.16
C PRO A 101 -13.53 -1.70 0.29
N SER A 102 -13.35 -2.62 -0.66
CA SER A 102 -13.17 -4.04 -0.33
C SER A 102 -11.78 -4.34 0.23
N VAL A 103 -10.77 -3.57 -0.20
CA VAL A 103 -9.40 -3.66 0.32
C VAL A 103 -9.30 -2.89 1.64
N ALA A 104 -9.96 -1.74 1.75
CA ALA A 104 -10.03 -0.94 2.98
C ALA A 104 -10.56 -1.76 4.16
N ALA A 105 -11.59 -2.59 3.92
CA ALA A 105 -12.18 -3.45 4.96
C ALA A 105 -11.18 -4.44 5.60
N GLU A 106 -10.13 -4.84 4.88
CA GLU A 106 -9.06 -5.71 5.42
C GLU A 106 -8.12 -4.96 6.38
N PHE A 107 -7.98 -3.65 6.18
CA PHE A 107 -7.20 -2.76 7.05
C PHE A 107 -7.98 -2.25 8.26
N ALA A 108 -9.27 -2.56 8.39
CA ALA A 108 -10.10 -2.19 9.52
C ALA A 108 -9.70 -2.96 10.80
N GLN A 109 -8.56 -2.59 11.38
CA GLN A 109 -8.02 -3.15 12.62
C GLN A 109 -7.87 -2.06 13.66
N GLU A 110 -8.24 -2.37 14.91
CA GLU A 110 -8.20 -1.43 16.03
C GLU A 110 -6.82 -0.78 16.22
N LYS A 111 -5.75 -1.58 16.10
CA LYS A 111 -4.37 -1.09 16.21
C LYS A 111 -4.03 -0.03 15.16
N LEU A 112 -4.52 -0.20 13.93
CA LEU A 112 -4.32 0.78 12.87
C LEU A 112 -5.12 2.05 13.17
N VAL A 113 -6.41 1.92 13.51
CA VAL A 113 -7.25 3.09 13.79
C VAL A 113 -6.67 3.92 14.94
N ARG A 114 -6.24 3.28 16.03
CA ARG A 114 -5.59 3.95 17.16
C ARG A 114 -4.32 4.69 16.70
N PHE A 115 -3.44 4.02 15.94
CA PHE A 115 -2.24 4.64 15.40
C PHE A 115 -2.56 5.89 14.55
N LEU A 116 -3.54 5.80 13.64
CA LEU A 116 -3.92 6.93 12.78
C LEU A 116 -4.47 8.12 13.58
N LEU A 117 -5.28 7.85 14.61
CA LEU A 117 -5.81 8.90 15.49
C LEU A 117 -4.71 9.57 16.31
N GLU A 118 -3.74 8.80 16.82
CA GLU A 118 -2.55 9.33 17.51
C GLU A 118 -1.73 10.24 16.59
N GLN A 119 -1.53 9.83 15.32
CA GLN A 119 -0.83 10.66 14.33
C GLN A 119 -1.60 11.94 13.99
N LEU A 120 -2.92 11.88 13.84
CA LEU A 120 -3.73 13.07 13.58
C LEU A 120 -3.81 14.03 14.76
N ALA A 121 -3.70 13.53 15.98
CA ALA A 121 -3.67 14.34 17.20
C ALA A 121 -2.28 14.95 17.47
N SER A 122 -1.22 14.39 16.89
CA SER A 122 0.14 14.88 17.06
C SER A 122 0.39 16.15 16.26
N GLN A 123 1.03 17.13 16.89
CA GLN A 123 1.48 18.36 16.22
C GLN A 123 2.79 18.18 15.44
N SER A 124 3.50 17.06 15.66
CA SER A 124 4.76 16.75 14.95
C SER A 124 4.54 15.98 13.65
N THR A 125 3.34 15.49 13.39
CA THR A 125 3.06 14.69 12.20
C THR A 125 3.04 15.57 10.95
N PRO A 126 3.81 15.23 9.90
CA PRO A 126 3.82 15.98 8.65
C PRO A 126 2.42 16.05 8.01
N ILE A 127 2.13 17.15 7.32
CA ILE A 127 0.83 17.38 6.68
C ILE A 127 0.47 16.27 5.70
N GLU A 128 1.45 15.77 4.94
CA GLU A 128 1.24 14.67 3.98
C GLU A 128 0.79 13.38 4.69
N SER A 129 1.44 13.03 5.80
CA SER A 129 1.08 11.88 6.62
C SER A 129 -0.28 12.05 7.29
N CYS A 130 -0.64 13.27 7.70
CA CYS A 130 -1.99 13.59 8.19
C CYS A 130 -3.05 13.40 7.10
N GLN A 131 -2.77 13.83 5.86
CA GLN A 131 -3.68 13.60 4.73
C GLN A 131 -3.82 12.12 4.41
N ASP A 132 -2.73 11.36 4.45
CA ASP A 132 -2.77 9.90 4.28
C ASP A 132 -3.60 9.25 5.39
N CYS A 133 -3.43 9.65 6.65
CA CYS A 133 -4.25 9.16 7.77
C CYS A 133 -5.74 9.46 7.56
N ALA A 134 -6.09 10.68 7.17
CA ALA A 134 -7.47 11.07 6.90
C ALA A 134 -8.09 10.28 5.74
N ARG A 135 -7.31 10.00 4.67
CA ARG A 135 -7.76 9.17 3.55
C ARG A 135 -8.00 7.73 3.97
N ILE A 136 -7.12 7.14 4.79
CA ILE A 136 -7.31 5.79 5.33
C ILE A 136 -8.60 5.73 6.14
N ILE A 137 -8.78 6.62 7.12
CA ILE A 137 -9.98 6.65 7.96
C ILE A 137 -11.24 6.81 7.11
N SER A 138 -11.20 7.70 6.11
CA SER A 138 -12.32 7.92 5.17
C SER A 138 -12.67 6.66 4.37
N GLY A 139 -11.67 5.89 3.93
CA GLY A 139 -11.88 4.59 3.27
C GLY A 139 -12.44 3.53 4.23
N LEU A 140 -11.94 3.50 5.47
CA LEU A 140 -12.41 2.56 6.49
C LEU A 140 -13.89 2.80 6.83
N VAL A 141 -14.33 4.04 7.05
CA VAL A 141 -15.73 4.34 7.43
C VAL A 141 -16.76 4.03 6.33
N GLN A 142 -16.31 3.86 5.08
CA GLN A 142 -17.16 3.39 3.98
C GLN A 142 -17.40 1.86 4.02
N SER A 143 -16.71 1.15 4.91
CA SER A 143 -16.89 -0.29 5.14
C SER A 143 -17.63 -0.56 6.46
N GLU A 144 -18.48 -1.58 6.50
CA GLU A 144 -19.17 -2.00 7.73
C GLU A 144 -18.19 -2.39 8.84
N LYS A 145 -17.09 -3.07 8.49
CA LYS A 145 -16.00 -3.41 9.44
C LYS A 145 -15.37 -2.16 10.05
N GLY A 146 -15.08 -1.14 9.23
CA GLY A 146 -14.48 0.10 9.72
C GLY A 146 -15.40 0.90 10.64
N LEU A 147 -16.72 0.87 10.42
CA LEU A 147 -17.70 1.46 11.34
C LEU A 147 -17.69 0.78 12.71
N GLN A 148 -17.55 -0.55 12.75
CA GLN A 148 -17.46 -1.30 14.01
C GLN A 148 -16.19 -0.96 14.79
N VAL A 149 -15.05 -0.86 14.11
CA VAL A 149 -13.76 -0.54 14.76
C VAL A 149 -13.73 0.90 15.27
N ARG A 150 -14.36 1.86 14.56
CA ARG A 150 -14.46 3.25 15.04
C ARG A 150 -15.23 3.39 16.36
N LEU A 151 -16.15 2.47 16.66
CA LEU A 151 -16.90 2.48 17.93
C LEU A 151 -16.06 1.94 19.10
N LEU A 152 -14.95 1.26 18.83
CA LEU A 152 -14.10 0.60 19.82
C LEU A 152 -12.75 1.30 20.04
N ALA A 153 -12.30 2.12 19.09
CA ALA A 153 -11.07 2.90 19.16
C ALA A 153 -11.31 4.24 19.86
#